data_AF-A0A1M5IXS0-F1
#
_entry.id   AF-A0A1M5IXS0-F1
#
_cell.length_a   1.000
_cell.length_b   1.000
_cell.length_c   1.000
_cell.angle_alpha   90.00
_cell.angle_beta   90.00
_cell.angle_gamma   90.00
#
_symmetry.space_group_name_H-M   'P 1'
#
loop_
_entity.id
_entity.type
_entity.pdbx_description
1 polymer ?
#
loop_
_entity_poly.entity_id
_entity_poly.type
_entity_poly.pdbx_seq_one_letter_code
_entity_poly.pdbx_strand_id
1 'polypeptide(L)'
;MALVENKTMGARAVLAVALLLLSAFGLVGCANEVSVDQKFVDLFVELRVAEITYSKDSPIGRLVRQDILKAAGYTREQFLAKTDEILNDERQWVPFQKAVNARIDSLLAPSQAGQAQAPEIKPSRKVQTQMPAHKGGVH
;
A
#
# COMPACT_ATOMS: atom_id res chain seq x y z
N MET A 1 20.66 -70.27 27.91
CA MET A 1 21.46 -69.04 27.64
C MET A 1 20.66 -68.19 26.67
N ALA A 2 20.14 -67.06 27.14
CA ALA A 2 19.39 -66.11 26.33
C ALA A 2 20.01 -64.73 26.51
N LEU A 3 20.37 -64.06 25.42
CA LEU A 3 20.35 -62.60 25.25
C LEU A 3 20.61 -62.33 23.75
N VAL A 4 19.57 -62.26 22.94
CA VAL A 4 18.83 -61.04 22.55
C VAL A 4 19.68 -60.12 21.68
N GLU A 5 19.35 -60.17 20.38
CA GLU A 5 19.81 -59.29 19.31
C GLU A 5 19.63 -57.80 19.65
N ASN A 6 20.70 -57.04 19.48
CA ASN A 6 20.73 -55.60 19.65
C ASN A 6 20.15 -54.93 18.39
N LYS A 7 18.86 -54.56 18.44
CA LYS A 7 18.14 -53.95 17.33
C LYS A 7 17.78 -52.49 17.64
N THR A 8 18.24 -51.58 16.77
CA THR A 8 17.67 -50.25 16.49
C THR A 8 17.85 -49.15 17.56
N MET A 9 19.08 -48.73 17.82
CA MET A 9 19.37 -47.38 18.32
C MET A 9 20.06 -46.57 17.21
N GLY A 10 19.31 -45.77 16.45
CA GLY A 10 19.92 -44.92 15.43
C GLY A 10 18.97 -43.85 14.90
N ALA A 11 17.77 -44.23 14.48
CA ALA A 11 16.85 -43.27 13.85
C ALA A 11 16.21 -42.27 14.85
N ARG A 12 15.88 -42.71 16.06
CA ARG A 12 15.16 -41.88 17.05
C ARG A 12 16.07 -40.86 17.73
N ALA A 13 17.35 -41.20 17.95
CA ALA A 13 18.34 -40.30 18.52
C ALA A 13 18.72 -39.17 17.54
N VAL A 14 18.85 -39.50 16.25
CA VAL A 14 19.14 -38.51 15.20
C VAL A 14 17.98 -37.53 15.02
N LEU A 15 16.74 -38.01 15.07
CA LEU A 15 15.56 -37.14 14.95
C LEU A 15 15.42 -36.16 16.12
N ALA A 16 15.75 -36.60 17.34
CA ALA A 16 15.70 -35.77 18.55
C ALA A 16 16.77 -34.67 18.55
N VAL A 17 17.98 -34.99 18.07
CA VAL A 17 19.08 -34.00 17.94
C VAL A 17 18.77 -32.98 16.84
N ALA A 18 18.18 -33.42 15.72
CA ALA A 18 17.76 -32.52 14.65
C ALA A 18 16.65 -31.55 15.11
N LEU A 19 15.66 -32.03 15.87
CA LEU A 19 14.60 -31.18 16.44
C LEU A 19 15.13 -30.15 17.45
N LEU A 20 16.11 -30.53 18.28
CA LEU A 20 16.77 -29.62 19.21
C LEU A 20 17.54 -28.51 18.50
N LEU A 21 18.27 -28.83 17.43
CA LEU A 21 19.01 -27.84 16.63
C LEU A 21 18.07 -26.86 15.89
N LEU A 22 16.91 -27.33 15.42
CA LEU A 22 15.88 -26.47 14.80
C LEU A 22 15.23 -25.52 15.81
N SER A 23 15.02 -25.95 17.06
CA SER A 23 14.44 -25.09 18.11
C SER A 23 15.40 -23.99 18.60
N ALA A 24 16.71 -24.21 18.52
CA ALA A 24 17.72 -23.24 18.97
C ALA A 24 17.90 -22.06 17.98
N PHE A 25 17.56 -22.25 16.69
CA PHE A 25 17.63 -21.19 15.67
C PHE A 25 16.33 -20.39 15.51
N GLY A 26 15.22 -20.81 16.12
CA GLY A 26 13.90 -20.21 15.94
C GLY A 26 13.58 -18.99 16.81
N LEU A 27 14.49 -18.54 17.69
CA LEU A 27 14.19 -17.54 18.72
C LEU A 27 14.93 -16.20 18.59
N VAL A 28 15.65 -15.96 17.49
CA VAL A 28 16.20 -14.63 17.18
C VAL A 28 15.25 -13.91 16.21
N GLY A 29 14.03 -13.67 16.69
CA GLY A 29 12.94 -13.08 15.91
C GLY A 29 12.37 -11.79 16.49
N CYS A 30 13.05 -11.11 17.40
CA CYS A 30 12.75 -9.71 17.69
C CYS A 30 13.40 -8.85 16.61
N ALA A 31 12.80 -8.86 15.42
CA ALA A 31 13.15 -7.93 14.37
C ALA A 31 12.90 -6.51 14.91
N ASN A 32 13.97 -5.72 15.08
CA ASN A 32 13.85 -4.27 15.20
C ASN A 32 13.03 -3.80 13.99
N GLU A 33 11.78 -3.42 14.22
CA GLU A 33 10.86 -2.95 13.20
C GLU A 33 11.43 -1.66 12.61
N VAL A 34 11.85 -1.74 11.34
CA VAL A 34 12.39 -0.58 10.63
C VAL A 34 11.22 0.32 10.29
N SER A 35 11.08 1.41 11.05
CA SER A 35 10.04 2.42 10.81
C SER A 35 10.35 3.22 9.55
N VAL A 36 9.43 3.23 8.60
CA VAL A 36 9.55 4.02 7.35
C VAL A 36 8.96 5.42 7.56
N ASP A 37 9.70 6.46 7.17
CA ASP A 37 9.19 7.83 7.18
C ASP A 37 8.15 8.06 6.08
N GLN A 38 6.88 8.08 6.47
CA GLN A 38 5.75 8.27 5.54
C GLN A 38 5.76 9.63 4.86
N LYS A 39 6.25 10.70 5.49
CA LYS A 39 6.33 12.02 4.84
C LYS A 39 7.28 12.00 3.66
N PHE A 40 8.37 11.27 3.79
CA PHE A 40 9.32 11.09 2.71
C PHE A 40 8.77 10.19 1.59
N VAL A 41 8.00 9.16 1.94
CA VAL A 41 7.28 8.32 0.96
C VAL A 41 6.31 9.17 0.14
N ASP A 42 5.50 10.00 0.78
CA ASP A 42 4.56 10.90 0.11
C ASP A 42 5.28 11.86 -0.84
N LEU A 43 6.34 12.53 -0.37
CA LEU A 43 7.18 13.40 -1.19
C LEU A 43 7.78 12.66 -2.40
N PHE A 44 8.32 11.46 -2.18
CA PHE A 44 8.91 10.66 -3.25
C PHE A 44 7.87 10.32 -4.33
N VAL A 45 6.68 9.88 -3.92
CA VAL A 45 5.60 9.55 -4.85
C VAL A 45 5.12 10.79 -5.60
N GLU A 46 4.95 11.92 -4.93
CA GLU A 46 4.52 13.18 -5.54
C GLU A 46 5.51 13.66 -6.63
N LEU A 47 6.82 13.58 -6.35
CA LEU A 47 7.86 13.88 -7.33
C LEU A 47 7.81 12.95 -8.54
N ARG A 48 7.50 11.66 -8.34
CA ARG A 48 7.34 10.71 -9.45
C ARG A 48 6.08 10.97 -10.28
N VAL A 49 4.98 11.33 -9.64
CA VAL A 49 3.76 11.74 -10.34
C VAL A 49 4.02 12.98 -11.19
N ALA A 50 4.74 13.98 -10.65
CA ALA A 50 5.12 15.17 -11.41
C ALA A 50 6.04 14.85 -12.60
N GLU A 51 6.99 13.94 -12.43
CA GLU A 51 7.88 13.47 -13.50
C GLU A 51 7.10 12.81 -14.64
N ILE A 52 6.12 11.95 -14.33
CA ILE A 52 5.25 11.29 -15.33
C ILE A 52 4.33 12.31 -16.01
N THR A 53 3.79 13.26 -15.25
CA THR A 53 2.80 14.24 -15.75
C THR A 53 3.41 15.24 -16.72
N TYR A 54 4.60 15.76 -16.40
CA TYR A 54 5.21 16.85 -17.15
C TYR A 54 6.42 16.42 -17.98
N SER A 55 6.81 15.15 -17.96
CA SER A 55 8.10 14.63 -18.43
C SER A 55 9.29 15.13 -17.60
N LYS A 56 10.29 14.25 -17.45
CA LYS A 56 11.50 14.50 -16.65
C LYS A 56 12.24 15.78 -17.04
N ASP A 57 12.42 15.98 -18.34
CA ASP A 57 13.30 17.03 -18.88
C ASP A 57 12.56 18.31 -19.29
N SER A 58 11.26 18.42 -19.01
CA SER A 58 10.53 19.64 -19.36
C SER A 58 10.85 20.78 -18.39
N PRO A 59 10.89 22.04 -18.88
CA PRO A 59 11.06 23.20 -18.02
C PRO A 59 9.98 23.31 -16.94
N ILE A 60 8.73 22.97 -17.28
CA ILE A 60 7.61 22.98 -16.33
C ILE A 60 7.79 21.90 -15.26
N GLY A 61 8.18 20.68 -15.65
CA GLY A 61 8.45 19.59 -14.71
C GLY A 61 9.55 19.95 -13.72
N ARG A 62 10.58 20.70 -14.15
CA ARG A 62 11.61 21.21 -13.25
C ARG A 62 11.04 22.18 -12.20
N LEU A 63 10.20 23.13 -12.61
CA LEU A 63 9.59 24.09 -11.68
C LEU A 63 8.68 23.39 -10.67
N VAL A 64 7.81 22.49 -11.14
CA VAL A 64 6.90 21.71 -10.29
C VAL A 64 7.68 20.88 -9.26
N ARG A 65 8.75 20.19 -9.65
CA ARG A 65 9.59 19.44 -8.71
C ARG A 65 10.26 20.33 -7.66
N GLN A 66 10.67 21.54 -8.03
CA GLN A 66 11.24 22.50 -7.07
C GLN A 66 10.18 22.98 -6.07
N ASP A 67 8.96 23.24 -6.52
CA ASP A 67 7.87 23.67 -5.66
C ASP A 67 7.44 22.54 -4.70
N ILE A 68 7.35 21.30 -5.17
CA ILE A 68 7.05 20.12 -4.34
C ILE A 68 8.09 19.95 -3.23
N LEU A 69 9.39 19.99 -3.58
CA LEU A 69 10.49 19.89 -2.60
C LEU A 69 10.40 21.01 -1.56
N LYS A 70 10.20 22.25 -2.02
CA LYS A 70 10.08 23.42 -1.15
C LYS A 70 8.87 23.31 -0.21
N ALA A 71 7.73 22.86 -0.70
CA ALA A 71 6.52 22.66 0.09
C ALA A 71 6.70 21.60 1.19
N ALA A 72 7.47 20.54 0.90
CA ALA A 72 7.82 19.51 1.86
C ALA A 72 8.95 19.93 2.83
N GLY A 73 9.56 21.10 2.65
CA GLY A 73 10.67 21.57 3.48
C GLY A 73 12.01 20.89 3.17
N TYR A 74 12.17 20.33 1.97
CA TYR A 74 13.40 19.68 1.52
C TYR A 74 14.15 20.55 0.51
N THR A 75 15.48 20.59 0.63
CA THR A 75 16.34 20.93 -0.51
C THR A 75 16.54 19.72 -1.41
N ARG A 76 17.06 19.94 -2.62
CA ARG A 76 17.43 18.85 -3.53
C ARG A 76 18.47 17.94 -2.89
N GLU A 77 19.46 18.52 -2.23
CA GLU A 77 20.59 17.81 -1.61
C GLU A 77 20.12 16.95 -0.44
N GLN A 78 19.20 17.46 0.38
CA GLN A 78 18.59 16.69 1.47
C GLN A 78 17.76 15.51 0.95
N PHE A 79 16.99 15.72 -0.13
CA PHE A 79 16.24 14.65 -0.76
C PHE A 79 17.16 13.55 -1.31
N LEU A 80 18.24 13.94 -2.00
CA LEU A 80 19.22 13.00 -2.54
C LEU A 80 19.94 12.25 -1.42
N ALA A 81 20.42 12.95 -0.40
CA ALA A 81 21.09 12.33 0.74
C ALA A 81 20.21 11.29 1.45
N LYS A 82 18.91 11.57 1.61
CA LYS A 82 17.96 10.62 2.20
C LYS A 82 17.65 9.43 1.29
N THR A 83 17.61 9.67 -0.02
CA THR A 83 17.49 8.59 -1.00
C THR A 83 18.71 7.68 -0.93
N ASP A 84 19.91 8.25 -0.85
CA ASP A 84 21.15 7.50 -0.72
C ASP A 84 21.23 6.74 0.61
N GLU A 85 20.77 7.32 1.73
CA GLU A 85 20.68 6.63 3.02
C GLU A 85 19.83 5.35 2.91
N ILE A 86 18.64 5.46 2.32
CA ILE A 86 17.72 4.33 2.14
C ILE A 86 18.29 3.28 1.18
N LEU A 87 18.95 3.72 0.11
CA LEU A 87 19.56 2.81 -0.88
C LEU A 87 20.77 2.05 -0.33
N ASN A 88 21.54 2.67 0.56
CA ASN A 88 22.73 2.07 1.16
C ASN A 88 22.41 1.21 2.39
N ASP A 89 21.19 1.29 2.95
CA ASP A 89 20.72 0.41 4.02
C ASP A 89 19.74 -0.64 3.46
N GLU A 90 20.25 -1.87 3.28
CA GLU A 90 19.46 -3.02 2.81
C GLU A 90 18.21 -3.28 3.67
N ARG A 91 18.27 -2.94 4.97
CA ARG A 91 17.16 -3.11 5.90
C ARG A 91 16.05 -2.08 5.68
N GLN A 92 16.37 -0.92 5.10
CA GLN A 92 15.42 0.15 4.81
C GLN A 92 14.85 0.07 3.41
N TRP A 93 15.62 -0.43 2.45
CA TRP A 93 15.20 -0.49 1.05
C TRP A 93 13.86 -1.22 0.85
N VAL A 94 13.75 -2.46 1.34
CA VAL A 94 12.55 -3.29 1.14
C VAL A 94 11.32 -2.68 1.85
N PRO A 95 11.39 -2.24 3.13
CA PRO A 95 10.29 -1.53 3.76
C PRO A 95 9.88 -0.24 3.02
N PHE A 96 10.84 0.57 2.58
CA PHE A 96 10.55 1.79 1.84
C PHE A 96 9.84 1.49 0.52
N GLN A 97 10.32 0.52 -0.25
CA GLN A 97 9.70 0.11 -1.50
C GLN A 97 8.24 -0.36 -1.28
N LYS A 98 7.99 -1.15 -0.22
CA LYS A 98 6.64 -1.57 0.15
C LYS A 98 5.73 -0.39 0.46
N ALA A 99 6.22 0.60 1.21
CA ALA A 99 5.45 1.80 1.54
C ALA A 99 5.13 2.63 0.29
N VAL A 100 6.09 2.80 -0.62
CA VAL A 100 5.88 3.48 -1.91
C VAL A 100 4.80 2.76 -2.74
N ASN A 101 4.86 1.43 -2.85
CA ASN A 101 3.85 0.66 -3.58
C ASN A 101 2.46 0.82 -2.95
N ALA A 102 2.35 0.67 -1.63
CA ALA A 102 1.08 0.88 -0.93
C ALA A 102 0.51 2.28 -1.15
N ARG A 103 1.38 3.30 -1.21
CA ARG A 103 0.98 4.67 -1.50
C ARG A 103 0.47 4.81 -2.92
N ILE A 104 1.14 4.23 -3.91
CA ILE A 104 0.70 4.22 -5.31
C ILE A 104 -0.65 3.50 -5.43
N ASP A 105 -0.81 2.33 -4.81
CA ASP A 105 -2.06 1.58 -4.81
C ASP A 105 -3.22 2.41 -4.22
N SER A 106 -2.96 3.21 -3.18
CA SER A 106 -3.95 4.11 -2.59
C SER A 106 -4.44 5.21 -3.55
N LEU A 107 -3.61 5.64 -4.51
CA LEU A 107 -3.98 6.63 -5.53
C LEU A 107 -4.83 6.00 -6.64
N LEU A 108 -4.72 4.70 -6.85
CA LEU A 108 -5.44 3.95 -7.87
C LEU A 108 -6.75 3.33 -7.36
N ALA A 109 -6.89 3.19 -6.04
CA ALA A 109 -8.11 2.69 -5.43
C ALA A 109 -9.29 3.62 -5.78
N PRO A 110 -10.44 3.08 -6.25
CA PRO A 110 -11.62 3.89 -6.50
C PRO A 110 -12.01 4.57 -5.19
N SER A 111 -12.11 5.91 -5.23
CA SER A 111 -12.48 6.70 -4.07
C SER A 111 -13.81 6.18 -3.51
N GLN A 112 -13.77 5.51 -2.35
CA GLN A 112 -14.99 5.04 -1.69
C GLN A 112 -15.88 6.21 -1.23
N ALA A 113 -15.40 7.45 -1.35
CA ALA A 113 -16.21 8.66 -1.20
C ALA A 113 -17.33 8.79 -2.25
N GLY A 114 -17.31 8.02 -3.35
CA GLY A 114 -18.37 8.02 -4.36
C GLY A 114 -19.50 7.00 -4.12
N GLN A 115 -19.40 6.10 -3.14
CA GLN A 115 -20.39 5.03 -2.93
C GLN A 115 -21.23 5.16 -1.65
N ALA A 116 -21.00 6.19 -0.84
CA ALA A 116 -21.77 6.43 0.39
C ALA A 116 -22.58 7.72 0.30
N GLN A 117 -23.59 7.76 -0.58
CA GLN A 117 -24.84 8.56 -0.49
C GLN A 117 -25.53 8.61 -1.87
N ALA A 118 -26.12 7.51 -2.31
CA ALA A 118 -27.33 7.63 -3.12
C ALA A 118 -28.50 7.72 -2.12
N PRO A 119 -29.18 8.87 -1.96
CA PRO A 119 -30.40 8.90 -1.16
C PRO A 119 -31.39 7.96 -1.83
N GLU A 120 -31.84 6.95 -1.07
CA GLU A 120 -32.88 6.03 -1.48
C GLU A 120 -34.15 6.84 -1.79
N ILE A 121 -34.41 7.08 -3.09
CA ILE A 121 -35.63 7.73 -3.54
C ILE A 121 -36.77 6.75 -3.29
N LYS A 122 -37.42 6.88 -2.14
CA LYS A 122 -38.71 6.22 -1.88
C LYS A 122 -39.70 6.67 -2.96
N PRO A 123 -40.30 5.77 -3.76
CA PRO A 123 -41.25 6.17 -4.79
C PRO A 123 -42.48 6.79 -4.14
N SER A 124 -42.63 8.11 -4.28
CA SER A 124 -43.80 8.85 -3.83
C SER A 124 -45.02 8.43 -4.66
N ARG A 125 -46.08 8.11 -3.94
CA ARG A 125 -47.36 7.57 -4.40
C ARG A 125 -47.99 8.44 -5.50
N LYS A 126 -48.24 7.81 -6.65
CA LYS A 126 -49.00 8.26 -7.84
C LYS A 126 -49.85 9.53 -7.63
N VAL A 127 -49.45 10.62 -8.28
CA VAL A 127 -50.35 11.75 -8.57
C VAL A 127 -51.34 11.28 -9.63
N GLN A 128 -52.60 11.12 -9.22
CA GLN A 128 -53.71 10.79 -10.10
C GLN A 128 -54.09 12.06 -10.86
N THR A 129 -53.56 12.24 -12.07
CA THR A 129 -53.94 13.35 -12.96
C THR A 129 -55.37 13.12 -13.46
N GLN A 130 -56.33 13.79 -12.83
CA GLN A 130 -57.70 13.88 -13.32
C GLN A 130 -57.73 14.88 -14.48
N MET A 131 -57.88 14.40 -15.71
CA MET A 131 -58.08 15.28 -16.88
C MET A 131 -59.53 15.79 -16.91
N PRO A 132 -59.77 17.08 -17.17
CA PRO A 132 -61.12 17.58 -17.41
C PRO A 132 -61.60 17.19 -18.82
N ALA A 133 -62.84 16.72 -18.90
CA ALA A 133 -63.50 16.33 -20.14
C ALA A 133 -63.69 17.54 -21.07
N HIS A 134 -63.11 17.48 -22.27
CA HIS A 134 -63.34 18.47 -23.31
C HIS A 134 -64.73 18.22 -23.93
N LYS A 135 -65.71 19.08 -23.64
CA LYS A 135 -66.93 19.19 -24.45
C LYS A 135 -66.55 19.80 -25.80
N GLY A 136 -66.35 18.95 -26.81
CA GLY A 136 -66.39 19.36 -28.21
C GLY A 136 -67.84 19.55 -28.65
N GLY A 137 -68.17 20.73 -29.15
CA GLY A 137 -69.47 21.05 -29.73
C GLY A 137 -69.48 20.96 -31.26
N VAL A 138 -70.71 20.83 -31.76
CA VAL A 138 -71.26 21.29 -33.05
C VAL A 138 -70.70 20.66 -34.34
N HIS A 139 -71.49 19.79 -34.98
CA HIS A 139 -72.33 20.11 -36.14
C HIS A 139 -73.34 18.98 -36.42
#